data_AF-A0A836P3E8-F1
#
_entry.id   AF-A0A836P3E8-F1
#
_cell.length_a   1.000
_cell.length_b   1.000
_cell.length_c   1.000
_cell.angle_alpha   90.00
_cell.angle_beta   90.00
_cell.angle_gamma   90.00
#
_symmetry.space_group_name_H-M   'P 1'
#
loop_
_entity.id
_entity.type
_entity.pdbx_description
1 polymer ?
#
loop_
_entity_poly.entity_id
_entity_poly.type
_entity_poly.pdbx_seq_one_letter_code
_entity_poly.pdbx_strand_id
1 'polypeptide(L)'
;MEDRFGDVLVPTEEVIEMRAGQKRRSERKFFPGYVLVQIETHDEAGIPRIDNESWHLVKETSKVMGFIGGTADRPLPIRDEEADAILQRVQDGVEKPRPKVLF
;
A
#
# COMPACT_ATOMS: atom_id res chain seq x y z
N MET A 1 15.88 -15.09 4.81
CA MET A 1 14.96 -14.01 5.23
C MET A 1 14.68 -13.05 4.09
N GLU A 2 15.68 -12.73 3.26
CA GLU A 2 15.49 -11.94 2.03
C GLU A 2 14.49 -12.57 1.03
N ASP A 3 14.26 -13.88 1.09
CA ASP A 3 13.37 -14.57 0.13
C ASP A 3 11.87 -14.53 0.49
N ARG A 4 11.49 -14.06 1.69
CA ARG A 4 10.09 -14.10 2.15
C ARG A 4 9.31 -12.81 1.92
N PHE A 5 10.01 -11.72 1.63
CA PHE A 5 9.44 -10.42 1.34
C PHE A 5 9.77 -10.06 -0.11
N GLY A 6 8.74 -9.85 -0.91
CA GLY A 6 8.86 -9.37 -2.27
C GLY A 6 8.80 -7.84 -2.32
N ASP A 7 7.96 -7.32 -3.19
CA ASP A 7 7.84 -5.89 -3.41
C ASP A 7 7.09 -5.16 -2.28
N VAL A 8 7.61 -3.99 -1.92
CA VAL A 8 6.98 -3.06 -0.99
C VAL A 8 6.57 -1.81 -1.75
N LEU A 9 5.27 -1.52 -1.74
CA LEU A 9 4.72 -0.41 -2.51
C LEU A 9 3.97 0.58 -1.62
N VAL A 10 4.34 1.85 -1.74
CA VAL A 10 3.66 2.96 -1.07
C VAL A 10 2.74 3.66 -2.06
N PRO A 11 1.41 3.73 -1.83
CA PRO A 11 0.47 4.37 -2.73
C PRO A 11 0.63 5.90 -2.71
N THR A 12 1.50 6.41 -3.57
CA THR A 12 1.75 7.84 -3.81
C THR A 12 1.13 8.27 -5.14
N GLU A 13 0.53 9.45 -5.16
CA GLU A 13 -0.04 10.12 -6.33
C GLU A 13 0.80 11.36 -6.66
N GLU A 14 1.13 11.59 -7.93
CA GLU A 14 1.78 12.83 -8.37
C GLU A 14 0.69 13.88 -8.64
N VAL A 15 0.65 14.93 -7.81
CA VAL A 15 -0.25 16.07 -7.97
C VAL A 15 0.49 17.26 -8.59
N ILE A 16 -0.19 17.96 -9.50
CA ILE A 16 0.31 19.22 -10.06
C ILE A 16 -0.23 20.36 -9.22
N GLU A 17 0.63 20.98 -8.41
CA GLU A 17 0.29 22.19 -7.66
C GLU A 17 0.73 23.44 -8.43
N MET A 18 -0.16 24.44 -8.50
CA MET A 18 0.18 25.78 -8.95
C MET A 18 0.65 26.59 -7.75
N ARG A 19 1.95 26.90 -7.69
CA ARG A 19 2.51 27.86 -6.71
C ARG A 19 3.15 29.01 -7.48
N ALA A 20 2.73 30.24 -7.16
CA ALA A 20 3.24 31.46 -7.79
C ALA A 20 3.20 31.47 -9.33
N GLY A 21 2.15 30.88 -9.92
CA GLY A 21 1.97 30.83 -11.38
C GLY A 21 2.81 29.77 -12.11
N GLN A 22 3.64 29.00 -11.41
CA GLN A 22 4.38 27.87 -11.99
C GLN A 22 3.75 26.54 -11.56
N LYS A 23 3.61 25.62 -12.53
CA LYS A 23 3.22 24.23 -12.29
C LYS A 23 4.40 23.51 -11.66
N ARG A 24 4.25 23.01 -10.42
CA ARG A 24 5.19 22.08 -9.79
C ARG A 24 4.54 20.71 -9.65
N ARG A 25 5.27 19.66 -10.04
CA ARG A 25 4.95 18.28 -9.68
C ARG A 25 5.30 18.07 -8.21
N SER A 26 4.34 17.58 -7.44
CA SER A 26 4.48 17.28 -6.01
C SER A 26 3.86 15.92 -5.75
N GLU A 27 4.48 15.09 -4.92
CA GLU A 27 3.92 13.78 -4.57
C GLU A 27 3.01 13.91 -3.35
N ARG A 28 1.76 13.46 -3.48
CA ARG A 28 0.78 13.37 -2.40
C ARG A 28 0.47 11.90 -2.14
N LYS A 29 0.57 11.47 -0.89
CA LYS A 29 0.14 10.12 -0.49
C LYS A 29 -1.38 10.01 -0.66
N PHE A 30 -1.84 9.09 -1.51
CA PHE A 30 -3.26 8.86 -1.79
C PHE A 30 -3.92 8.15 -0.59
N PHE A 31 -3.21 7.18 0.00
CA PHE A 31 -3.54 6.54 1.27
C PHE A 31 -2.44 6.80 2.31
N PRO A 32 -2.44 7.97 2.98
CA PRO A 32 -1.44 8.26 4.00
C PRO A 32 -1.59 7.26 5.17
N GLY A 33 -0.56 6.44 5.37
CA GLY A 33 -0.53 5.44 6.45
C GLY A 33 -0.74 3.99 6.01
N TYR A 34 -0.92 3.74 4.71
CA TYR A 34 -1.02 2.38 4.16
C TYR A 34 0.21 2.07 3.31
N VAL A 35 0.67 0.83 3.40
CA VAL A 35 1.77 0.25 2.61
C VAL A 35 1.31 -1.12 2.16
N LEU A 36 1.49 -1.43 0.87
CA LEU A 36 1.30 -2.77 0.34
C LEU A 36 2.63 -3.51 0.42
N VAL A 37 2.62 -4.74 0.91
CA VAL A 37 3.80 -5.58 1.03
C VAL A 37 3.45 -6.94 0.46
N GLN A 38 4.25 -7.40 -0.49
CA GLN A 38 4.20 -8.77 -0.97
C GLN A 38 4.98 -9.64 0.01
N ILE A 39 4.31 -10.62 0.62
CA ILE A 39 4.92 -11.55 1.56
C ILE A 39 4.56 -12.96 1.10
N GLU A 40 5.52 -13.88 1.18
CA GLU A 40 5.26 -15.29 0.93
C GLU A 40 4.23 -15.83 1.94
N THR A 41 3.21 -16.52 1.43
CA THR A 41 2.17 -17.15 2.23
C THR A 41 2.10 -18.64 1.95
N HIS A 42 1.87 -19.44 2.98
CA HIS A 42 1.60 -20.87 2.86
C HIS A 42 0.10 -21.15 2.91
N ASP A 43 -0.39 -22.12 2.13
CA ASP A 43 -1.78 -22.57 2.22
C ASP A 43 -1.93 -23.49 3.45
N GLU A 44 -2.76 -23.08 4.41
CA GLU A 44 -3.17 -23.94 5.51
C GLU A 44 -4.69 -24.06 5.51
N ALA A 45 -5.19 -25.24 5.12
CA ALA A 45 -6.61 -25.54 5.04
C ALA A 45 -7.39 -24.64 4.06
N GLY A 46 -6.80 -24.26 2.92
CA GLY A 46 -7.42 -23.42 1.89
C GLY A 46 -7.44 -21.93 2.25
N ILE A 47 -6.70 -21.54 3.28
CA ILE A 47 -6.57 -20.15 3.73
C ILE A 47 -5.07 -19.79 3.65
N PRO A 48 -4.70 -18.76 2.88
CA PRO A 48 -3.31 -18.33 2.83
C PRO A 48 -2.92 -17.71 4.16
N ARG A 49 -1.79 -18.16 4.70
CA ARG A 49 -1.23 -17.74 5.98
C ARG A 49 0.17 -17.19 5.81
N ILE A 50 0.43 -16.12 6.55
CA ILE A 50 1.76 -15.51 6.66
C ILE A 50 2.52 -16.26 7.76
N ASP A 51 3.82 -16.49 7.55
CA ASP A 51 4.69 -17.03 8.58
C ASP A 51 4.70 -16.14 9.83
N ASN A 52 4.69 -16.75 11.02
CA ASN A 52 4.72 -16.02 12.29
C ASN A 52 5.90 -15.05 12.38
N GLU A 53 7.08 -15.45 11.89
CA GLU A 53 8.28 -14.62 11.88
C GLU A 53 8.09 -13.33 11.06
N SER A 54 7.53 -13.45 9.85
CA SER A 54 7.23 -12.30 8.98
C SER A 54 6.17 -11.39 9.61
N TRP A 55 5.16 -11.97 10.27
CA TRP A 55 4.13 -11.22 10.98
C TRP A 55 4.69 -10.43 12.17
N HIS A 56 5.54 -11.07 12.99
CA HIS A 56 6.19 -10.43 14.14
C HIS A 56 7.10 -9.28 13.67
N LEU A 57 7.89 -9.49 12.61
CA LEU A 57 8.77 -8.47 12.06
C LEU A 57 8.02 -7.19 11.64
N VAL A 58 6.89 -7.34 10.94
CA VAL A 58 6.08 -6.19 10.52
C VAL A 58 5.46 -5.48 11.74
N LYS A 59 5.03 -6.23 12.77
CA LYS A 59 4.53 -5.63 14.03
C LYS A 59 5.61 -4.91 14.84
N GLU A 60 6.85 -5.38 14.80
CA GLU A 60 7.98 -4.74 15.47
C GLU A 60 8.51 -3.51 14.72
N THR A 61 8.13 -3.36 13.45
CA THR A 61 8.54 -2.22 12.63
C THR A 61 7.97 -0.92 13.19
N SER A 62 8.86 0.02 13.52
CA SER A 62 8.47 1.33 14.06
C SER A 62 7.51 2.07 13.14
N LYS A 63 6.45 2.65 13.73
CA LYS A 63 5.38 3.40 13.02
C LYS A 63 4.44 2.54 12.16
N VAL A 64 4.51 1.21 12.26
CA VAL A 64 3.51 0.31 11.69
C VAL A 64 2.48 -0.02 12.78
N MET A 65 1.21 0.28 12.53
CA MET A 65 0.13 -0.06 13.49
C MET A 65 -0.24 -1.54 13.43
N GLY A 66 -0.02 -2.18 12.29
CA GLY A 66 -0.33 -3.59 12.06
C GLY A 66 -0.84 -3.82 10.64
N PHE A 67 -1.30 -5.04 10.40
CA PHE A 67 -1.93 -5.41 9.15
C PHE A 67 -3.41 -5.02 9.12
N ILE A 68 -3.93 -4.86 7.91
CA ILE A 68 -5.34 -4.54 7.65
C ILE A 68 -6.04 -5.78 7.13
N GLY A 69 -7.25 -6.04 7.61
CA GLY A 69 -8.08 -7.18 7.19
C GLY A 69 -8.25 -8.23 8.29
N GLY A 70 -9.38 -8.94 8.25
CA GLY A 70 -9.70 -10.02 9.19
C GLY A 70 -9.71 -9.57 10.66
N THR A 71 -8.93 -10.25 11.49
CA THR A 71 -8.72 -9.91 12.92
C THR A 71 -7.28 -9.46 13.13
N ALA A 72 -7.00 -8.79 14.26
CA ALA A 72 -5.66 -8.27 14.59
C ALA A 72 -4.54 -9.34 14.57
N ASP A 73 -4.93 -10.62 14.69
CA ASP A 73 -4.03 -11.78 14.69
C ASP A 73 -4.08 -12.58 13.38
N ARG A 74 -5.01 -12.26 12.47
CA ARG A 74 -5.16 -12.94 11.18
C ARG A 74 -5.43 -11.92 10.08
N PRO A 75 -4.37 -11.35 9.49
CA PRO A 75 -4.53 -10.51 8.31
C PRO A 75 -5.15 -11.30 7.19
N LEU A 76 -6.07 -10.66 6.45
CA LEU A 76 -6.65 -11.26 5.27
C LEU A 76 -5.77 -10.89 4.06
N PRO A 77 -5.08 -11.85 3.43
CA PRO A 77 -4.33 -11.57 2.21
C PRO A 77 -5.31 -11.18 1.11
N ILE A 78 -4.90 -10.20 0.31
CA ILE A 78 -5.59 -9.82 -0.92
C ILE A 78 -4.95 -10.55 -2.09
N ARG A 79 -5.70 -10.77 -3.16
CA ARG A 79 -5.15 -11.36 -4.38
C ARG A 79 -4.28 -10.33 -5.11
N ASP A 80 -3.32 -10.81 -5.90
CA ASP A 80 -2.47 -9.95 -6.73
C ASP A 80 -3.32 -9.05 -7.65
N GLU A 81 -4.39 -9.58 -8.23
CA GLU A 81 -5.35 -8.81 -9.04
C GLU A 81 -6.01 -7.64 -8.27
N GLU A 82 -6.28 -7.84 -6.98
CA GLU A 82 -6.86 -6.79 -6.13
C GLU A 82 -5.81 -5.74 -5.74
N ALA A 83 -4.57 -6.19 -5.49
CA ALA A 83 -3.44 -5.29 -5.27
C ALA A 83 -3.21 -4.44 -6.52
N ASP A 84 -3.12 -5.05 -7.70
CA ASP A 84 -2.98 -4.36 -8.98
C ASP A 84 -4.11 -3.37 -9.23
N ALA A 85 -5.36 -3.72 -8.91
CA ALA A 85 -6.48 -2.79 -9.03
C ALA A 85 -6.34 -1.56 -8.10
N ILE A 86 -5.77 -1.73 -6.90
CA ILE A 86 -5.47 -0.61 -5.99
C ILE A 86 -4.34 0.25 -6.57
N LEU A 87 -3.27 -0.37 -7.08
CA LEU A 87 -2.14 0.31 -7.72
C LEU A 87 -2.59 1.09 -8.95
N GLN A 88 -3.38 0.46 -9.82
CA GLN A 88 -3.97 1.05 -11.02
C GLN A 88 -4.82 2.26 -10.65
N ARG A 89 -5.66 2.18 -9.61
CA ARG A 89 -6.45 3.35 -9.14
C ARG A 89 -5.59 4.50 -8.65
N VAL A 90 -4.46 4.21 -7.99
CA VAL A 90 -3.50 5.23 -7.58
C VAL A 90 -2.87 5.87 -8.81
N GLN A 91 -2.45 5.08 -9.80
CA GLN A 91 -1.91 5.57 -11.08
C GLN A 91 -2.94 6.35 -11.92
N ASP A 92 -4.18 5.88 -12.03
CA ASP A 92 -5.25 6.56 -12.76
C ASP A 92 -5.63 7.90 -12.10
N GLY A 93 -5.52 7.99 -10.77
CA GLY A 93 -5.62 9.25 -10.03
C GLY A 93 -4.52 10.22 -10.42
N VAL A 94 -3.29 9.72 -10.60
CA VAL A 94 -2.14 10.49 -11.13
C VAL A 94 -2.41 11.00 -12.54
N GLU A 95 -2.98 10.15 -13.42
CA GLU A 95 -3.21 10.48 -14.83
C GLU A 95 -4.35 11.49 -15.04
N LYS A 96 -5.34 11.51 -14.14
CA LYS A 96 -6.40 12.53 -14.09
C LYS A 96 -6.25 13.37 -12.81
N PRO A 97 -5.24 14.26 -12.75
CA PRO A 97 -4.99 15.06 -11.56
C PRO A 97 -6.23 15.89 -11.26
N ARG A 98 -6.94 15.54 -10.18
CA ARG A 98 -8.06 16.34 -9.71
C ARG A 98 -7.48 17.66 -9.18
N PRO A 99 -7.85 18.82 -9.71
CA PRO A 99 -7.37 20.09 -9.18
C PRO A 99 -7.75 20.17 -7.70
N LYS A 100 -6.74 20.41 -6.85
CA LYS A 100 -6.91 20.33 -5.39
C LYS A 100 -7.77 21.46 -4.80
N VAL A 101 -8.18 22.46 -5.59
CA VAL A 101 -9.12 23.50 -5.13
C VAL A 101 -9.84 24.12 -6.33
N LEU A 102 -11.18 24.17 -6.28
CA LEU A 102 -11.99 25.16 -6.99
C LEU A 102 -12.84 25.87 -5.94
N PHE A 103 -12.31 27.02 -5.51
CA PHE A 103 -12.88 28.06 -4.64
C PHE A 103 -13.13 27.70 -3.17
#